data_AF-A0A6I3CAY1-F1
#
_entry.id   AF-A0A6I3CAY1-F1
#
_cell.length_a   1.000
_cell.length_b   1.000
_cell.length_c   1.000
_cell.angle_alpha   90.00
_cell.angle_beta   90.00
_cell.angle_gamma   90.00
#
_symmetry.space_group_name_H-M   'P 1'
#
loop_
_entity.id
_entity.type
_entity.pdbx_description
1 polymer ?
#
loop_
_entity_poly.entity_id
_entity_poly.type
_entity_poly.pdbx_seq_one_letter_code
_entity_poly.pdbx_strand_id
1 'polypeptide(L)'
;MITLTETAASKVKELLAAEGATDLALRVAVRPGGCSGFSYEMFFDGDIAPDDEQAEFGEGVRVLVDPASAQLLLGASLDYKDGLNQAGFNITNPNASRSCGCGQSFS
;
A
#
# COMPACT_ATOMS: atom_id res chain seq x y z
N MET A 1 10.04 -7.18 -0.91
CA MET A 1 9.81 -5.86 -0.30
C MET A 1 9.23 -4.84 -1.28
N ILE A 2 8.18 -4.15 -0.82
CA ILE A 2 7.53 -2.98 -1.46
C ILE A 2 8.36 -1.71 -1.20
N THR A 3 8.30 -0.71 -2.05
CA THR A 3 8.91 0.62 -1.80
C THR A 3 7.85 1.70 -1.64
N LEU A 4 8.11 2.71 -0.81
CA LEU A 4 7.26 3.91 -0.71
C LEU A 4 7.93 5.10 -1.40
N THR A 5 7.12 5.92 -2.07
CA THR A 5 7.55 7.24 -2.55
C THR A 5 7.57 8.25 -1.40
N GLU A 6 8.30 9.36 -1.58
CA GLU A 6 8.38 10.44 -0.59
C GLU A 6 7.01 11.07 -0.28
N THR A 7 6.15 11.18 -1.29
CA THR A 7 4.78 11.67 -1.15
C THR A 7 3.92 10.72 -0.31
N ALA A 8 4.02 9.42 -0.56
CA ALA A 8 3.33 8.41 0.24
C ALA A 8 3.82 8.43 1.68
N ALA A 9 5.13 8.41 1.91
CA ALA A 9 5.70 8.45 3.26
C ALA A 9 5.26 9.72 4.02
N SER A 10 5.32 10.88 3.38
CA SER A 10 4.88 12.14 3.99
C SER A 10 3.40 12.11 4.36
N LYS A 11 2.54 11.56 3.48
CA LYS A 11 1.11 11.47 3.75
C LYS A 11 0.80 10.48 4.87
N VAL A 12 1.48 9.35 4.91
CA VAL A 12 1.33 8.36 5.99
C VAL A 12 1.71 8.98 7.33
N LYS A 13 2.82 9.73 7.39
CA LYS A 13 3.24 10.46 8.58
C LYS A 13 2.19 11.49 9.03
N GLU A 14 1.61 12.24 8.08
CA GLU A 14 0.53 13.19 8.38
C GLU A 14 -0.71 12.49 8.96
N LEU A 15 -1.09 11.34 8.39
CA LEU A 15 -2.23 10.55 8.89
C LEU A 15 -1.97 9.98 10.28
N LEU A 16 -0.78 9.43 10.54
CA LEU A 16 -0.38 8.94 11.87
C LEU A 16 -0.38 10.08 12.90
N ALA A 17 0.14 11.26 12.53
CA ALA A 17 0.12 12.44 13.39
C ALA A 17 -1.30 12.94 13.66
N ALA A 18 -2.19 12.89 12.67
CA ALA A 18 -3.59 13.26 12.81
C ALA A 18 -4.37 12.31 13.73
N GLU A 19 -4.05 11.01 13.70
CA GLU A 19 -4.60 10.01 14.63
C GLU A 19 -3.95 10.05 16.02
N GLY A 20 -2.86 10.82 16.20
CA GLY A 20 -2.09 10.86 17.43
C GLY A 20 -1.37 9.54 17.74
N ALA A 21 -1.18 8.70 16.72
CA ALA A 21 -0.74 7.33 16.86
C ALA A 21 0.66 7.16 16.27
N THR A 22 1.69 7.56 17.03
CA THR A 22 3.09 7.50 16.62
C THR A 22 3.70 6.10 16.63
N ASP A 23 3.06 5.17 17.33
CA ASP A 23 3.53 3.79 17.51
C ASP A 23 2.89 2.81 16.50
N LEU A 24 1.95 3.27 15.68
CA LEU A 24 1.34 2.45 14.64
C LEU A 24 2.20 2.42 13.38
N ALA A 25 2.13 1.31 12.67
CA ALA A 25 2.74 1.12 11.38
C ALA A 25 1.66 0.93 10.30
N LEU A 26 1.97 1.33 9.07
CA LEU A 26 1.09 1.10 7.93
C LEU A 26 1.19 -0.37 7.51
N ARG A 27 0.15 -1.16 7.72
CA ARG A 27 0.07 -2.52 7.20
C ARG A 27 -0.50 -2.51 5.78
N VAL A 28 0.17 -3.20 4.87
CA VAL A 28 -0.26 -3.40 3.48
C VAL A 28 -0.51 -4.89 3.25
N ALA A 29 -1.75 -5.24 2.91
CA ALA A 29 -2.16 -6.61 2.65
C ALA A 29 -2.78 -6.74 1.26
N VAL A 30 -2.62 -7.91 0.63
CA VAL A 30 -3.25 -8.26 -0.64
C VAL A 30 -4.35 -9.28 -0.36
N ARG A 31 -5.59 -8.94 -0.71
CA ARG A 31 -6.72 -9.86 -0.64
C ARG A 31 -7.10 -10.35 -2.04
N PRO A 32 -7.44 -11.64 -2.19
CA PRO A 32 -8.12 -12.11 -3.38
C PRO A 32 -9.53 -11.49 -3.44
N GLY A 33 -9.82 -10.71 -4.49
CA GLY A 33 -11.09 -9.99 -4.61
C GLY A 33 -11.04 -8.77 -5.56
N GLY A 34 -12.18 -8.38 -6.14
CA GLY A 34 -12.31 -7.27 -7.08
C GLY A 34 -12.29 -7.69 -8.56
N CYS A 35 -12.72 -6.80 -9.48
CA CYS A 35 -12.77 -7.09 -10.93
C CYS A 35 -11.42 -7.50 -11.53
N SER A 36 -10.31 -7.11 -10.89
CA SER A 36 -8.94 -7.38 -11.34
C SER A 36 -8.31 -8.61 -10.67
N GLY A 37 -9.05 -9.36 -9.83
CA GLY A 37 -8.60 -10.58 -9.15
C GLY A 37 -7.94 -10.36 -7.78
N PHE A 38 -7.36 -9.19 -7.53
CA PHE A 38 -6.76 -8.82 -6.24
C PHE A 38 -7.14 -7.39 -5.85
N SER A 39 -7.27 -7.19 -4.54
CA SER A 39 -7.53 -5.89 -3.91
C SER A 39 -6.46 -5.63 -2.86
N TYR A 40 -6.00 -4.39 -2.79
CA TYR A 40 -5.00 -3.97 -1.81
C TYR A 40 -5.70 -3.32 -0.62
N GLU A 41 -5.39 -3.77 0.59
CA GLU A 41 -5.87 -3.20 1.83
C GLU A 41 -4.73 -2.53 2.57
N MET A 42 -5.00 -1.34 3.10
CA MET A 42 -4.03 -0.53 3.83
C MET A 42 -4.69 0.00 5.09
N PHE A 43 -4.09 -0.26 6.24
CA PHE A 43 -4.62 0.16 7.53
C PHE A 43 -3.47 0.36 8.53
N PHE A 44 -3.71 1.15 9.57
CA PHE A 44 -2.74 1.33 10.65
C PHE A 44 -2.91 0.22 11.67
N ASP A 45 -1.79 -0.41 12.01
CA ASP A 45 -1.73 -1.53 12.94
C ASP A 45 -0.52 -1.38 13.87
N GLY A 46 -0.72 -1.72 15.15
CA GLY A 46 0.33 -1.76 16.16
C GLY A 46 0.86 -3.18 16.40
N ASP A 47 0.12 -4.20 15.96
CA ASP A 47 0.47 -5.60 16.13
C ASP A 47 1.40 -6.07 15.01
N ILE A 48 2.69 -6.00 15.31
CA ILE A 48 3.77 -6.49 14.45
C ILE A 48 3.97 -7.98 14.72
N ALA A 49 3.63 -8.83 13.74
CA ALA A 49 3.91 -10.25 13.85
C ALA A 49 5.40 -10.54 13.57
N PRO A 50 6.00 -11.58 14.19
CA PRO A 50 7.42 -11.90 13.99
C PRO A 50 7.75 -12.31 12.55
N ASP A 51 6.77 -12.81 11.79
CA ASP A 51 6.92 -13.23 10.40
C ASP A 51 6.60 -12.12 9.39
N ASP A 52 6.19 -10.93 9.85
CA ASP A 52 5.91 -9.80 8.97
C ASP A 52 7.20 -9.21 8.40
N GLU A 53 7.18 -8.86 7.11
CA GLU A 53 8.21 -8.00 6.53
C GLU A 53 7.98 -6.56 7.00
N GLN A 54 9.00 -6.01 7.67
CA GLN A 54 9.00 -4.64 8.17
C GLN A 54 9.98 -3.80 7.36
N ALA A 55 9.52 -2.64 6.91
CA ALA A 55 10.35 -1.64 6.27
C ALA A 55 10.11 -0.26 6.89
N GLU A 56 11.17 0.51 7.04
CA GLU A 56 11.07 1.91 7.44
C GLU A 56 11.35 2.81 6.24
N PHE A 57 10.49 3.81 6.04
CA PHE A 57 10.58 4.76 4.94
C PHE A 57 10.56 6.19 5.48
N GLY A 58 11.37 7.06 4.87
CA GLY A 58 11.46 8.48 5.26
C GLY A 58 11.86 8.68 6.72
N GLU A 59 11.22 9.63 7.39
CA GLU A 59 11.47 9.96 8.80
C GLU A 59 10.60 9.13 9.76
N GLY A 60 10.83 7.81 9.80
CA GLY A 60 10.24 6.92 10.81
C GLY A 60 8.87 6.33 10.46
N VAL A 61 8.47 6.33 9.18
CA VAL A 61 7.23 5.65 8.76
C VAL A 61 7.52 4.17 8.63
N ARG A 62 6.89 3.37 9.50
CA ARG A 62 6.98 1.91 9.46
C ARG A 62 5.89 1.34 8.56
N VAL A 63 6.27 0.38 7.74
CA VAL A 63 5.39 -0.37 6.86
C VAL A 63 5.52 -1.85 7.17
N LEU A 64 4.39 -2.51 7.38
CA LEU A 64 4.29 -3.93 7.66
C LEU A 64 3.63 -4.62 6.48
N VAL A 65 4.15 -5.78 6.11
CA VAL A 65 3.56 -6.61 5.06
C VAL A 65 3.57 -8.05 5.53
N ASP A 66 2.41 -8.70 5.49
CA ASP A 66 2.33 -10.11 5.83
C ASP A 66 3.11 -10.96 4.81
N PRO A 67 3.70 -12.09 5.21
CA PRO A 67 4.61 -12.86 4.35
C PRO A 67 3.95 -13.43 3.09
N ALA A 68 2.62 -13.61 3.09
CA ALA A 68 1.88 -14.03 1.90
C ALA A 68 1.76 -12.87 0.88
N SER A 69 1.43 -11.68 1.36
CA SER A 69 1.36 -10.44 0.56
C SER A 69 2.75 -9.98 0.11
N ALA A 70 3.79 -10.18 0.90
CA ALA A 70 5.13 -9.68 0.62
C ALA A 70 5.73 -10.26 -0.67
N GLN A 71 5.44 -11.54 -0.95
CA GLN A 71 5.79 -12.20 -2.20
C GLN A 71 5.04 -11.60 -3.40
N LEU A 72 3.76 -11.26 -3.22
CA LEU A 72 2.94 -10.65 -4.27
C LEU A 72 3.33 -9.19 -4.53
N LEU A 73 3.80 -8.48 -3.51
CA LEU A 73 4.22 -7.08 -3.55
C LEU A 73 5.71 -6.89 -3.82
N LEU A 74 6.43 -7.95 -4.18
CA LEU A 74 7.87 -7.90 -4.39
C LEU A 74 8.20 -7.01 -5.60
N GLY A 75 8.86 -5.87 -5.37
CA GLY A 75 9.13 -4.87 -6.41
C GLY A 75 7.93 -3.96 -6.73
N ALA A 76 6.86 -4.03 -5.95
CA ALA A 76 5.79 -3.04 -6.00
C ALA A 76 6.25 -1.70 -5.40
N SER A 77 5.62 -0.61 -5.83
CA SER A 77 5.83 0.72 -5.29
C SER A 77 4.51 1.38 -4.91
N LEU A 78 4.43 1.90 -3.68
CA LEU A 78 3.30 2.64 -3.14
C LEU A 78 3.54 4.14 -3.31
N ASP A 79 2.63 4.78 -4.02
CA ASP A 79 2.60 6.22 -4.22
C ASP A 79 1.31 6.82 -3.63
N TYR A 80 1.34 8.09 -3.26
CA TYR A 80 0.14 8.83 -2.88
C TYR A 80 -0.12 9.95 -3.88
N LYS A 81 -1.30 9.90 -4.50
CA LYS A 81 -1.75 10.92 -5.43
C LYS A 81 -2.78 11.80 -4.76
N ASP A 82 -2.49 13.08 -4.69
CA ASP A 82 -3.41 14.12 -4.22
C ASP A 82 -4.00 14.84 -5.44
N GLY A 83 -4.86 14.15 -6.19
CA GLY A 83 -5.50 14.72 -7.38
C GLY A 83 -6.89 15.26 -7.05
N LEU A 84 -7.28 16.39 -7.67
CA LEU A 84 -8.62 16.99 -7.57
C LEU A 84 -9.77 15.99 -7.85
N ASN A 85 -9.52 14.98 -8.69
CA ASN A 85 -10.51 13.96 -9.05
C ASN A 85 -10.35 12.65 -8.27
N GLN A 86 -9.20 12.40 -7.65
CA GLN A 86 -8.93 11.17 -6.89
C GLN A 86 -7.71 11.39 -5.98
N ALA A 87 -7.99 11.61 -4.69
CA ALA A 87 -6.97 11.56 -3.64
C ALA A 87 -6.90 10.12 -3.11
N GLY A 88 -5.71 9.52 -3.08
CA GLY A 88 -5.57 8.17 -2.57
C GLY A 88 -4.21 7.53 -2.80
N PHE A 89 -3.99 6.44 -2.06
CA PHE A 89 -2.85 5.56 -2.22
C PHE A 89 -2.99 4.72 -3.49
N ASN A 90 -1.92 4.69 -4.28
CA ASN A 90 -1.85 3.98 -5.54
C ASN A 90 -0.64 3.05 -5.54
N ILE A 91 -0.89 1.75 -5.61
CA ILE A 91 0.14 0.71 -5.69
C ILE A 91 0.41 0.36 -7.15
N THR A 92 1.68 0.43 -7.55
CA THR A 92 2.16 -0.05 -8.84
C THR A 92 2.91 -1.36 -8.62
N ASN A 93 2.31 -2.47 -9.00
CA ASN A 93 2.90 -3.80 -8.83
C ASN A 93 3.26 -4.40 -10.19
N PRO A 94 4.54 -4.63 -10.51
CA PRO A 94 4.95 -5.24 -11.79
C PRO A 94 4.49 -6.70 -11.92
N ASN A 95 4.25 -7.40 -10.80
CA ASN A 95 3.75 -8.78 -10.80
C ASN A 95 2.23 -8.85 -11.00
N ALA A 96 1.52 -7.74 -10.77
CA ALA A 96 0.10 -7.64 -11.06
C ALA A 96 -0.08 -7.46 -12.58
N SER A 97 0.08 -8.55 -13.32
CA SER A 97 -0.25 -8.59 -14.74
C SER A 97 -1.72 -8.27 -14.91
N ARG A 98 -2.01 -7.09 -15.49
CA ARG A 98 -3.36 -6.59 -15.75
C ARG A 98 -4.18 -7.62 -16.53
N SER A 99 -4.98 -8.41 -15.85
CA SER A 99 -6.06 -9.18 -16.46
C SER A 99 -7.40 -8.51 -16.16
N CYS A 100 -7.57 -7.25 -16.59
CA CYS A 100 -8.90 -6.70 -16.79
C CYS A 100 -9.02 -6.31 -18.26
N GLY A 101 -9.07 -7.35 -19.10
CA GLY A 101 -9.48 -7.28 -20.50
C GLY A 101 -11.00 -7.14 -20.65
N CYS A 102 -11.65 -6.32 -19.82
CA CYS A 102 -12.98 -5.80 -20.14
C CYS A 102 -12.79 -4.46 -20.84
N GLY A 103 -12.42 -4.56 -22.11
CA GLY A 103 -12.64 -3.47 -23.04
C GLY A 103 -14.13 -3.19 -23.11
N GLN A 104 -14.52 -1.99 -22.72
CA GLN A 104 -15.51 -1.22 -23.47
C GLN A 104 -15.01 0.20 -23.59
N SER A 105 -14.28 0.41 -24.68
CA SER A 105 -14.21 1.69 -25.37
C SER A 105 -15.61 2.04 -25.94
N PHE A 106 -15.87 3.35 -26.04
CA PHE A 106 -16.95 4.06 -26.74
C PHE A 106 -18.32 4.18 -26.06
N SER A 107 -18.65 5.39 -25.56
CA SER A 107 -19.35 6.46 -26.31
C SER A 107 -19.04 7.82 -25.71
#